data_AF-A0A347WDB1-F1
#
_entry.id   AF-A0A347WDB1-F1
#
_cell.length_a   1.000
_cell.length_b   1.000
_cell.length_c   1.000
_cell.angle_alpha   90.00
_cell.angle_beta   90.00
_cell.angle_gamma   90.00
#
_symmetry.space_group_name_H-M   'P 1'
#
loop_
_entity.id
_entity.type
_entity.pdbx_description
1 polymer ?
#
loop_
_entity_poly.entity_id
_entity_poly.type
_entity_poly.pdbx_seq_one_letter_code
_entity_poly.pdbx_strand_id
1 'polypeptide(L)'
;MRDYVPQVTPCFGLSAQHVGTKSGTVYRPWQPVWIQVFPAFCALWFFIGIDTTLRYHSLMKAKHRRTLELIFKRPVSGNVPWSDIEALFVSLGAEVSEREGSRIGVVLFGEIRVFHRPHPKPDTDKGAVASVRKWLEQNGVTP
;
A
#
# COMPACT_ATOMS: atom_id res chain seq x y z
N MET A 1 33.95 -1.12 35.77
CA MET A 1 32.71 -0.65 35.12
C MET A 1 32.85 -1.03 33.65
N ARG A 2 32.73 -2.32 33.27
CA ARG A 2 31.51 -3.12 33.07
C ARG A 2 30.43 -2.35 32.29
N ASP A 3 29.95 -2.74 31.10
CA ASP A 3 30.16 -3.95 30.28
C ASP A 3 29.81 -3.66 28.80
N TYR A 4 30.47 -4.44 27.94
CA TYR A 4 30.30 -4.54 26.49
C TYR A 4 29.24 -5.61 26.14
N VAL A 5 28.65 -5.40 24.97
CA VAL A 5 27.59 -6.12 24.23
C VAL A 5 27.62 -7.66 24.34
N PRO A 6 26.44 -8.32 24.41
CA PRO A 6 26.31 -9.75 24.67
C PRO A 6 26.69 -10.63 23.47
N GLN A 7 27.22 -11.80 23.82
CA GLN A 7 27.53 -12.93 22.96
C GLN A 7 26.56 -14.10 23.23
N VAL A 8 26.30 -14.85 22.15
CA VAL A 8 25.99 -16.29 22.06
C VAL A 8 24.65 -16.86 22.58
N THR A 9 23.89 -17.39 21.61
CA THR A 9 23.01 -18.58 21.64
C THR A 9 23.73 -19.86 22.14
N PRO A 10 23.14 -21.08 22.16
CA PRO A 10 21.77 -21.57 22.43
C PRO A 10 21.78 -22.64 23.55
N CYS A 11 20.62 -23.13 24.03
CA CYS A 11 20.55 -24.50 24.59
C CYS A 11 19.11 -25.03 24.68
N PHE A 12 18.96 -26.25 24.16
CA PHE A 12 17.90 -27.21 24.37
C PHE A 12 17.54 -27.40 25.85
N GLY A 13 16.29 -27.78 26.13
CA GLY A 13 15.96 -28.41 27.40
C GLY A 13 14.47 -28.55 27.67
N LEU A 14 13.92 -29.71 27.31
CA LEU A 14 12.61 -30.20 27.72
C LEU A 14 12.39 -30.02 29.24
N SER A 15 11.18 -29.61 29.63
CA SER A 15 10.57 -30.16 30.85
C SER A 15 9.17 -30.65 30.52
N ALA A 16 8.99 -31.95 30.70
CA ALA A 16 7.75 -32.66 30.54
C ALA A 16 6.81 -32.29 31.69
N GLN A 17 5.64 -31.73 31.38
CA GLN A 17 4.57 -31.64 32.35
C GLN A 17 3.74 -32.92 32.29
N HIS A 18 3.62 -33.55 33.46
CA HIS A 18 2.89 -34.77 33.72
C HIS A 18 1.43 -34.67 33.29
N VAL A 19 0.97 -35.70 32.57
CA VAL A 19 -0.43 -35.95 32.24
C VAL A 19 -1.14 -36.48 33.48
N GLY A 20 -2.02 -35.66 34.06
CA GLY A 20 -2.98 -36.08 35.08
C GLY A 20 -4.34 -36.33 34.44
N THR A 21 -4.73 -37.59 34.28
CA THR A 21 -6.08 -37.98 33.87
C THR A 21 -6.98 -38.05 35.11
N LYS A 22 -8.00 -37.18 35.20
CA LYS A 22 -9.14 -37.41 36.09
C LYS A 22 -10.45 -36.99 35.41
N SER A 23 -11.31 -38.01 35.25
CA SER A 23 -12.77 -37.97 35.31
C SER A 23 -13.52 -36.98 34.40
N GLY A 24 -14.08 -37.53 33.32
CA GLY A 24 -15.53 -37.49 33.06
C GLY A 24 -16.22 -36.13 33.06
N THR A 25 -16.21 -35.45 31.92
CA THR A 25 -17.35 -34.67 31.41
C THR A 25 -17.14 -34.39 29.93
N VAL A 26 -17.84 -35.13 29.05
CA VAL A 26 -17.88 -34.82 27.61
C VAL A 26 -18.79 -33.60 27.44
N TYR A 27 -18.20 -32.41 27.47
CA TYR A 27 -18.88 -31.18 27.10
C TYR A 27 -18.65 -30.94 25.60
N ARG A 28 -19.61 -31.38 24.77
CA ARG A 28 -19.89 -30.78 23.45
C ARG A 28 -21.31 -30.22 23.58
N PRO A 29 -21.53 -28.90 23.58
CA PRO A 29 -21.58 -28.10 22.35
C PRO A 29 -21.00 -26.69 22.56
N TRP A 30 -20.53 -25.94 21.56
CA TRP A 30 -21.31 -25.16 20.62
C TRP A 30 -20.54 -25.05 19.30
N GLN A 31 -21.00 -25.77 18.28
CA GLN A 31 -20.72 -25.38 16.90
C GLN A 31 -21.69 -24.24 16.57
N PRO A 32 -21.25 -23.03 16.22
CA PRO A 32 -22.16 -22.02 15.70
C PRO A 32 -22.69 -22.51 14.34
N VAL A 33 -23.93 -22.97 14.33
CA VAL A 33 -24.76 -23.17 13.13
C VAL A 33 -25.15 -21.81 12.56
N TRP A 34 -24.18 -21.13 11.94
CA TRP A 34 -24.43 -20.00 11.03
C TRP A 34 -23.84 -20.29 9.64
N ILE A 35 -23.88 -21.55 9.24
CA ILE A 35 -23.79 -21.95 7.83
C ILE A 35 -25.24 -22.24 7.41
N GLN A 36 -25.62 -21.63 6.29
CA GLN A 36 -26.89 -21.79 5.53
C GLN A 36 -27.98 -20.75 5.75
N VAL A 37 -27.79 -19.54 5.21
CA VAL A 37 -28.58 -19.03 4.06
C VAL A 37 -27.99 -17.70 3.58
N PHE A 38 -27.18 -17.72 2.52
CA PHE A 38 -27.08 -16.61 1.56
C PHE A 38 -26.67 -17.17 0.19
N PRO A 39 -27.64 -17.60 -0.64
CA PRO A 39 -27.35 -17.97 -2.01
C PRO A 39 -27.16 -16.69 -2.86
N ALA A 40 -26.15 -16.71 -3.74
CA ALA A 40 -26.04 -15.85 -4.93
C ALA A 40 -25.75 -14.34 -4.77
N PHE A 41 -24.98 -13.89 -3.77
CA PHE A 41 -24.34 -12.55 -3.83
C PHE A 41 -22.80 -12.55 -3.77
N CYS A 42 -22.17 -13.71 -3.92
CA CYS A 42 -20.71 -13.84 -3.91
C CYS A 42 -20.07 -13.70 -5.32
N ALA A 43 -20.86 -13.77 -6.39
CA ALA A 43 -20.35 -13.76 -7.77
C ALA A 43 -20.48 -12.42 -8.52
N LEU A 44 -20.86 -11.33 -7.83
CA LEU A 44 -20.85 -9.98 -8.40
C LEU A 44 -19.78 -9.06 -7.79
N TRP A 45 -19.12 -9.49 -6.71
CA TRP A 45 -18.02 -8.75 -6.08
C TRP A 45 -16.63 -9.15 -6.58
N PHE A 46 -16.51 -10.28 -7.29
CA PHE A 46 -15.24 -10.70 -7.91
C PHE A 46 -14.99 -10.08 -9.29
N PHE A 47 -15.96 -9.37 -9.88
CA PHE A 47 -15.85 -8.78 -11.22
C PHE A 47 -15.62 -7.26 -11.27
N ILE A 48 -15.59 -6.56 -10.11
CA ILE A 48 -15.25 -5.12 -10.02
C ILE A 48 -13.75 -4.94 -9.66
N GLY A 49 -12.91 -5.94 -9.94
CA GLY A 49 -11.51 -5.95 -9.49
C GLY A 49 -10.45 -5.90 -10.60
N ILE A 50 -10.83 -6.01 -11.88
CA ILE A 50 -9.87 -6.17 -13.00
C ILE A 50 -9.85 -4.95 -13.94
N ASP A 51 -10.80 -4.02 -13.84
CA ASP A 51 -11.01 -3.01 -14.89
C ASP A 51 -10.35 -1.64 -14.64
N THR A 52 -9.83 -1.35 -13.44
CA THR A 52 -9.20 -0.04 -13.20
C THR A 52 -7.86 0.08 -13.93
N THR A 53 -6.98 -0.92 -13.81
CA THR A 53 -5.64 -0.88 -14.44
C THR A 53 -5.72 -0.84 -15.97
N LEU A 54 -6.61 -1.62 -16.59
CA LEU A 54 -6.75 -1.66 -18.05
C LEU A 54 -7.37 -0.37 -18.63
N ARG A 55 -8.26 0.29 -17.89
CA ARG A 55 -8.91 1.53 -18.32
C ARG A 55 -7.97 2.75 -18.29
N TYR A 56 -7.05 2.84 -17.33
CA TYR A 56 -6.09 3.95 -17.28
C TYR A 56 -4.99 3.83 -18.35
N HIS A 57 -4.49 2.63 -18.63
CA HIS A 57 -3.40 2.45 -19.61
C HIS A 57 -3.79 2.82 -21.05
N SER A 58 -5.05 2.63 -21.44
CA SER A 58 -5.53 2.88 -22.81
C SER A 58 -5.82 4.36 -23.11
N LEU A 59 -6.13 5.17 -22.09
CA LEU A 59 -6.43 6.60 -22.23
C LEU A 59 -5.25 7.52 -21.87
N MET A 60 -4.19 6.97 -21.28
CA MET A 60 -3.03 7.74 -20.81
C MET A 60 -2.19 8.29 -21.98
N LYS A 61 -1.99 9.61 -22.00
CA LYS A 61 -1.10 10.26 -22.98
C LYS A 61 0.35 9.81 -22.80
N ALA A 62 1.11 9.76 -23.90
CA ALA A 62 2.52 9.36 -23.90
C ALA A 62 3.41 10.13 -22.91
N LYS A 63 3.10 11.41 -22.62
CA LYS A 63 3.83 12.21 -21.62
C LYS A 63 3.68 11.63 -20.21
N HIS A 64 2.46 11.31 -19.78
CA HIS A 64 2.18 10.77 -18.45
C HIS A 64 2.79 9.38 -18.27
N ARG A 65 2.76 8.56 -19.34
CA ARG A 65 3.44 7.26 -19.35
C ARG A 65 4.95 7.39 -19.11
N ARG A 66 5.62 8.35 -19.77
CA ARG A 66 7.05 8.63 -19.51
C ARG A 66 7.29 9.05 -18.07
N THR A 67 6.42 9.89 -17.50
CA THR A 67 6.50 10.26 -16.08
C THR A 67 6.35 9.04 -15.17
N LEU A 68 5.40 8.15 -15.46
CA LEU A 68 5.22 6.90 -14.73
C LEU A 68 6.48 6.02 -14.81
N GLU A 69 7.04 5.82 -16.01
CA GLU A 69 8.29 5.09 -16.20
C GLU A 69 9.47 5.73 -15.41
N LEU A 70 9.56 7.06 -15.37
CA LEU A 70 10.58 7.79 -14.62
C LEU A 70 10.45 7.63 -13.09
N ILE A 71 9.21 7.59 -12.58
CA ILE A 71 8.92 7.35 -11.16
C ILE A 71 9.34 5.92 -10.76
N PHE A 72 9.15 4.95 -11.64
CA PHE A 72 9.48 3.54 -11.39
C PHE A 72 10.96 3.18 -11.66
N LYS A 73 11.73 4.07 -12.31
CA LYS A 73 13.16 3.86 -12.60
C LYS A 73 14.01 3.69 -11.33
N ARG A 74 15.02 2.82 -11.41
CA ARG A 74 16.03 2.61 -10.35
C ARG A 74 17.43 2.96 -10.88
N PRO A 75 18.20 3.85 -10.19
CA PRO A 75 17.84 4.63 -9.00
C PRO A 75 16.73 5.66 -9.27
N VAL A 76 16.01 6.08 -8.21
CA VAL A 76 14.94 7.09 -8.31
C VAL A 76 15.50 8.34 -8.98
N SER A 77 14.86 8.74 -10.08
CA SER A 77 15.27 9.95 -10.80
C SER A 77 14.97 11.18 -9.94
N GLY A 78 16.00 11.99 -9.66
CA GLY A 78 15.86 13.23 -8.89
C GLY A 78 15.42 14.43 -9.73
N ASN A 79 15.00 14.20 -10.97
CA ASN A 79 14.77 15.22 -11.99
C ASN A 79 13.32 15.15 -12.52
N VAL A 80 12.39 14.69 -11.69
CA VAL A 80 10.96 14.64 -12.05
C VAL A 80 10.32 15.96 -11.60
N PRO A 81 9.90 16.82 -12.55
CA PRO A 81 9.24 18.06 -12.18
C PRO A 81 7.90 17.75 -11.53
N TRP A 82 7.59 18.45 -10.45
CA TRP A 82 6.37 18.21 -9.68
C TRP A 82 5.09 18.38 -10.52
N SER A 83 5.09 19.32 -11.46
CA SER A 83 3.98 19.55 -12.40
C SER A 83 3.66 18.34 -13.29
N ASP A 84 4.67 17.53 -13.66
CA ASP A 84 4.43 16.31 -14.42
C ASP A 84 3.78 15.21 -13.55
N ILE A 85 4.10 15.19 -12.25
CA ILE A 85 3.47 14.28 -11.27
C ILE A 85 2.03 14.71 -11.01
N GLU A 86 1.76 16.01 -10.81
CA GLU A 86 0.39 16.55 -10.69
C GLU A 86 -0.44 16.18 -11.93
N ALA A 87 0.12 16.37 -13.13
CA ALA A 87 -0.57 16.04 -14.37
C ALA A 87 -0.82 14.53 -14.53
N LEU A 88 0.11 13.68 -14.07
CA LEU A 88 -0.10 12.24 -13.98
C LEU A 88 -1.27 11.91 -13.04
N PHE A 89 -1.31 12.50 -11.84
CA PHE A 89 -2.42 12.28 -10.89
C PHE A 89 -3.77 12.67 -11.48
N VAL A 90 -3.87 13.86 -12.09
CA VAL A 90 -5.10 14.30 -12.76
C VAL A 90 -5.50 13.33 -13.88
N SER A 91 -4.53 12.80 -14.64
CA SER A 91 -4.81 11.80 -15.69
C SER A 91 -5.31 10.45 -15.15
N LEU A 92 -4.96 10.12 -13.91
CA LEU A 92 -5.45 8.94 -13.19
C LEU A 92 -6.80 9.21 -12.48
N GLY A 93 -7.36 10.41 -12.61
CA GLY A 93 -8.62 10.81 -11.99
C GLY A 93 -8.48 11.38 -10.58
N ALA A 94 -7.31 11.90 -10.22
CA ALA A 94 -7.11 12.53 -8.91
C ALA A 94 -7.75 13.91 -8.81
N GLU A 95 -8.22 14.25 -7.62
CA GLU A 95 -8.59 15.61 -7.25
C GLU A 95 -7.43 16.26 -6.49
N VAL A 96 -6.96 17.41 -6.97
CA VAL A 96 -5.83 18.13 -6.39
C VAL A 96 -6.32 19.44 -5.75
N SER A 97 -5.94 19.67 -4.50
CA SER A 97 -6.32 20.85 -3.71
C SER A 97 -5.10 21.52 -3.07
N GLU A 98 -5.02 22.84 -3.16
CA GLU A 98 -4.00 23.62 -2.45
C GLU A 98 -4.37 23.77 -0.97
N ARG A 99 -3.38 23.68 -0.09
CA ARG A 99 -3.52 23.82 1.36
C ARG A 99 -2.50 24.81 1.92
N GLU A 100 -2.67 25.18 3.19
CA GLU A 100 -1.75 26.08 3.89
C GLU A 100 -0.30 25.57 3.87
N GLY A 101 0.64 26.51 3.66
CA GLY A 101 2.07 26.25 3.73
C GLY A 101 2.67 25.52 2.52
N SER A 102 2.24 25.84 1.30
CA SER A 102 2.70 25.20 0.05
C SER A 102 2.48 23.68 0.01
N ARG A 103 1.44 23.21 0.71
CA ARG A 103 1.05 21.80 0.74
C ARG A 103 -0.01 21.54 -0.31
N ILE A 104 0.06 20.37 -0.92
CA ILE A 104 -0.89 19.94 -1.95
C ILE A 104 -1.53 18.65 -1.46
N GLY A 105 -2.86 18.69 -1.30
CA GLY A 105 -3.67 17.53 -1.02
C GLY A 105 -4.10 16.86 -2.33
N VAL A 106 -3.80 15.59 -2.48
CA VAL A 106 -4.18 14.76 -3.63
C VAL A 106 -5.13 13.67 -3.13
N VAL A 107 -6.33 13.62 -3.71
CA VAL A 107 -7.29 12.54 -3.49
C VAL A 107 -7.26 11.63 -4.70
N LEU A 108 -6.86 10.37 -4.51
CA LEU A 108 -6.80 9.37 -5.58
C LEU A 108 -7.04 7.98 -4.97
N PHE A 109 -7.72 7.10 -5.71
CA PHE A 109 -8.10 5.76 -5.22
C PHE A 109 -8.93 5.78 -3.92
N GLY A 110 -9.63 6.88 -3.65
CA GLY A 110 -10.35 7.09 -2.38
C GLY A 110 -9.46 7.41 -1.17
N GLU A 111 -8.15 7.55 -1.36
CA GLU A 111 -7.18 7.94 -0.34
C GLU A 111 -6.77 9.40 -0.49
N ILE A 112 -6.53 10.09 0.63
CA ILE A 112 -6.00 11.46 0.65
C ILE A 112 -4.52 11.40 1.04
N ARG A 113 -3.64 11.98 0.20
CA ARG A 113 -2.23 12.19 0.53
C ARG A 113 -1.86 13.66 0.43
N VAL A 114 -0.98 14.09 1.33
CA VAL A 114 -0.49 15.47 1.36
C VAL A 114 0.99 15.45 1.00
N PHE A 115 1.35 16.25 0.01
CA PHE A 115 2.72 16.44 -0.44
C PHE A 115 3.14 17.88 -0.22
N HIS A 116 4.44 18.09 0.01
CA HIS A 116 5.02 19.42 0.05
C HIS A 116 5.48 19.79 -1.36
N ARG A 117 5.09 20.98 -1.85
CA ARG A 117 5.65 21.50 -3.09
C ARG A 117 7.15 21.79 -2.86
N PRO A 118 8.05 21.34 -3.74
CA PRO A 118 9.46 21.64 -3.60
C PRO A 118 9.68 23.15 -3.78
N HIS A 119 10.43 23.76 -2.86
CA HIS A 119 10.83 25.17 -2.90
C HIS A 119 12.32 25.24 -2.54
N PRO A 120 13.21 25.95 -3.26
CA PRO A 120 13.04 26.76 -4.49
C PRO A 120 13.27 26.03 -5.83
N LYS A 121 13.59 24.73 -5.81
CA LYS A 121 13.78 23.96 -7.03
C LYS A 121 12.45 23.37 -7.51
N PRO A 122 12.18 23.35 -8.82
CA PRO A 122 10.95 22.79 -9.38
C PRO A 122 10.91 21.25 -9.31
N ASP A 123 12.06 20.62 -9.04
CA ASP A 123 12.22 19.18 -9.00
C ASP A 123 11.71 18.61 -7.69
N THR A 124 10.96 17.51 -7.80
CA THR A 124 10.43 16.77 -6.66
C THR A 124 11.57 16.12 -5.88
N ASP A 125 11.51 16.15 -4.56
CA ASP A 125 12.49 15.45 -3.73
C ASP A 125 12.38 13.93 -3.93
N LYS A 126 13.53 13.23 -3.86
CA LYS A 126 13.57 11.77 -4.04
C LYS A 126 12.68 11.02 -3.04
N GLY A 127 12.44 11.60 -1.86
CA GLY A 127 11.56 11.07 -0.84
C GLY A 127 10.10 11.06 -1.28
N ALA A 128 9.59 12.20 -1.77
CA ALA A 128 8.25 12.27 -2.33
C ALA A 128 8.10 11.38 -3.57
N VAL A 129 9.07 11.35 -4.50
CA VAL A 129 8.99 10.44 -5.66
C VAL A 129 8.91 8.97 -5.21
N ALA A 130 9.69 8.56 -4.20
CA ALA A 130 9.60 7.21 -3.65
C ALA A 130 8.26 6.93 -2.96
N SER A 131 7.66 7.92 -2.30
CA SER A 131 6.33 7.84 -1.70
C SER A 131 5.23 7.67 -2.76
N VAL A 132 5.29 8.49 -3.83
CA VAL A 132 4.37 8.41 -4.97
C VAL A 132 4.47 7.04 -5.64
N ARG A 133 5.68 6.53 -5.90
CA ARG A 133 5.89 5.20 -6.48
C ARG A 133 5.20 4.11 -5.67
N LYS A 134 5.44 4.07 -4.35
CA LYS A 134 4.83 3.08 -3.47
C LYS A 134 3.31 3.16 -3.50
N TRP A 135 2.76 4.37 -3.53
CA TRP A 135 1.32 4.58 -3.55
C TRP A 135 0.68 4.09 -4.85
N LEU A 136 1.30 4.37 -6.00
CA LEU A 136 0.86 3.87 -7.30
C LEU A 136 0.96 2.34 -7.37
N GLU A 137 2.08 1.76 -6.91
CA GLU A 137 2.31 0.31 -6.87
C GLU A 137 1.27 -0.41 -5.99
N GLN A 138 0.94 0.15 -4.81
CA GLN A 138 -0.10 -0.38 -3.90
C GLN A 138 -1.49 -0.40 -4.54
N ASN A 139 -1.76 0.52 -5.46
CA ASN A 139 -3.04 0.65 -6.15
C ASN A 139 -3.02 0.01 -7.54
N GLY A 140 -2.02 -0.83 -7.85
CA GLY A 140 -1.94 -1.59 -9.10
C GLY A 140 -1.63 -0.75 -10.34
N VAL A 141 -1.07 0.46 -10.17
CA VAL A 141 -0.59 1.30 -11.27
C VAL A 141 0.91 1.09 -11.44
N THR A 142 1.28 0.41 -12.52
CA THR A 142 2.66 0.13 -12.92
C THR A 142 2.87 0.49 -14.39
N PRO A 143 4.07 0.90 -14.82
CA PRO A 143 4.33 1.24 -16.22
C PRO A 143 4.10 0.07 -17.20
#